data_AF-E2A2J5-F1
#
_entry.id   AF-E2A2J5-F1
#
_cell.length_a   1.000
_cell.length_b   1.000
_cell.length_c   1.000
_cell.angle_alpha   90.00
_cell.angle_beta   90.00
_cell.angle_gamma   90.00
#
_symmetry.space_group_name_H-M   'P 1'
#
loop_
_entity.id
_entity.type
_entity.pdbx_description
1 polymer ?
#
loop_
_entity_poly.entity_id
_entity_poly.type
_entity_poly.pdbx_seq_one_letter_code
_entity_poly.pdbx_strand_id
1 'polypeptide(L)'
;YNIIIEHHQYYKVLSNMPIQKIVIMKNVMKKNVMITYFHFTFVRPKYFVFLANQTDIFFMPGSNHSKVRVDMWCGMHCAFAHQIVQNITLYLFVKWKRLNETWQINHVAIPDF
;
A
#
# COMPACT_ATOMS: atom_id res chain seq x y z
N TYR A 1 -6.45 15.23 -2.97
CA TYR A 1 -5.20 15.10 -3.73
C TYR A 1 -5.26 13.87 -4.59
N ASN A 2 -4.90 14.02 -5.86
CA ASN A 2 -4.74 12.91 -6.79
C ASN A 2 -3.26 12.58 -6.87
N ILE A 3 -2.87 11.39 -6.41
CA ILE A 3 -1.51 10.88 -6.57
C ILE A 3 -1.51 9.99 -7.80
N ILE A 4 -0.62 10.30 -8.75
CA ILE A 4 -0.43 9.57 -9.99
C ILE A 4 1.07 9.34 -10.13
N ILE A 5 1.47 8.09 -10.33
CA ILE A 5 2.88 7.71 -10.37
C ILE A 5 3.15 6.94 -11.65
N GLU A 6 4.05 7.47 -12.47
CA GLU A 6 4.66 6.77 -13.60
C GLU A 6 5.87 5.98 -13.08
N HIS A 7 5.91 4.67 -13.36
CA HIS A 7 7.00 3.80 -12.91
C HIS A 7 7.24 2.66 -13.89
N HIS A 8 8.42 2.02 -13.78
CA HIS A 8 8.69 0.79 -14.51
C HIS A 8 7.88 -0.38 -13.93
N GLN A 9 7.47 -1.33 -14.77
CA GLN A 9 6.61 -2.45 -14.40
C GLN A 9 7.17 -3.39 -13.31
N TYR A 10 8.48 -3.36 -13.11
CA TYR A 10 9.16 -4.15 -12.08
C TYR A 10 9.04 -3.54 -10.69
N TYR A 11 8.62 -2.28 -10.59
CA TYR A 11 8.36 -1.66 -9.30
C TYR A 11 6.91 -1.84 -8.88
N LYS A 12 6.73 -2.07 -7.58
CA LYS A 12 5.48 -1.87 -6.85
C LYS A 12 5.46 -0.46 -6.28
N VAL A 13 4.30 0.17 -6.38
CA VAL A 13 4.05 1.50 -5.83
C VAL A 13 2.95 1.42 -4.78
N LEU A 14 3.17 2.06 -3.64
CA LEU A 14 2.17 2.29 -2.61
C LEU A 14 2.09 3.79 -2.31
N SER A 15 0.90 4.22 -1.89
CA SER A 15 0.71 5.56 -1.37
C SER A 15 -0.36 5.55 -0.27
N ASN A 16 -0.72 6.74 0.22
CA ASN A 16 -1.67 6.95 1.31
C ASN A 16 -3.07 6.38 1.02
N MET A 17 -3.45 6.31 -0.24
CA MET A 17 -4.75 5.80 -0.68
C MET A 17 -4.59 4.51 -1.47
N PRO A 18 -5.63 3.65 -1.52
CA PRO A 18 -5.60 2.45 -2.34
C PRO A 18 -5.49 2.78 -3.83
N ILE A 19 -4.96 1.81 -4.59
CA ILE A 19 -4.87 1.90 -6.05
C ILE A 19 -6.30 1.93 -6.62
N GLN A 20 -6.57 2.93 -7.45
CA GLN A 20 -7.82 3.05 -8.20
C GLN A 20 -7.73 2.32 -9.54
N LYS A 21 -6.65 2.53 -10.30
CA LYS A 21 -6.41 1.87 -11.59
C LYS A 21 -4.94 1.89 -11.99
N ILE A 22 -4.56 0.97 -12.86
CA ILE A 22 -3.22 0.88 -13.46
C ILE A 22 -3.38 0.92 -14.98
N VAL A 23 -2.59 1.76 -15.65
CA VAL A 23 -2.57 1.89 -17.11
C VAL A 23 -1.19 1.49 -17.62
N ILE A 24 -1.15 0.51 -18.52
CA ILE A 24 0.10 0.06 -19.15
C ILE A 24 0.33 0.90 -20.41
N MET A 25 1.44 1.63 -20.46
CA MET A 25 1.82 2.36 -21.67
C MET A 25 2.56 1.42 -22.62
N LYS A 26 1.88 1.03 -23.70
CA LYS A 26 2.48 0.26 -24.81
C LYS A 26 2.78 1.20 -25.97
N ASN A 27 3.86 1.97 -25.88
CA ASN A 27 4.40 2.72 -27.02
C ASN A 27 5.79 2.20 -27.38
N VAL A 28 6.15 2.30 -28.66
CA VAL A 28 7.42 1.77 -29.23
C VAL A 28 8.66 2.30 -28.49
N MET A 29 8.57 3.51 -27.91
CA MET A 29 9.64 4.19 -27.16
C MET A 29 9.60 3.97 -25.63
N LYS A 30 8.45 3.57 -25.06
CA LYS A 30 8.24 3.41 -23.60
C LYS A 30 7.81 1.97 -23.29
N LYS A 31 8.64 1.00 -23.68
CA LYS A 31 8.41 -0.39 -23.26
C LYS A 31 8.49 -0.44 -21.72
N ASN A 32 7.55 -1.15 -21.10
CA ASN A 32 7.55 -1.49 -19.66
C ASN A 32 7.22 -0.34 -18.67
N VAL A 33 6.60 0.74 -19.15
CA VAL A 33 6.12 1.82 -18.27
C VAL A 33 4.66 1.60 -17.89
N MET A 34 4.35 1.80 -16.61
CA MET A 34 3.01 1.76 -16.05
C MET A 34 2.70 3.06 -15.32
N ILE A 35 1.44 3.47 -15.36
CA ILE A 35 0.93 4.61 -14.59
C ILE A 35 -0.09 4.09 -13.58
N THR A 36 0.21 4.29 -12.30
CA THR A 36 -0.67 3.91 -11.20
C THR A 36 -1.39 5.13 -10.66
N TYR A 37 -2.72 5.05 -10.63
CA TYR A 37 -3.61 6.08 -10.10
C TYR A 37 -4.11 5.62 -8.72
N PHE A 38 -4.05 6.52 -7.74
CA PHE A 38 -4.56 6.28 -6.39
C PHE A 38 -5.87 7.03 -6.16
N HIS A 39 -6.73 6.49 -5.29
CA HIS A 39 -7.97 7.15 -4.91
C HIS A 39 -7.71 8.54 -4.31
N PHE A 40 -8.65 9.46 -4.53
CA PHE A 40 -8.56 10.82 -4.01
C PHE A 40 -8.58 10.82 -2.47
N THR A 41 -7.66 11.58 -1.86
CA THR A 41 -7.67 11.86 -0.40
C THR A 41 -8.00 13.32 -0.10
N PHE A 42 -8.86 13.56 0.89
CA PHE A 42 -9.11 14.89 1.44
C PHE A 42 -8.04 15.33 2.46
N VAL A 43 -7.32 14.37 3.03
CA VAL A 43 -6.30 14.62 4.07
C VAL A 43 -4.97 14.98 3.40
N ARG A 44 -4.27 16.00 3.93
CA ARG A 44 -2.92 16.42 3.53
C ARG A 44 -1.84 15.90 4.50
N PRO A 45 -1.47 14.61 4.56
CA PRO A 45 -0.20 14.27 5.18
C PRO A 45 0.95 14.75 4.28
N LYS A 46 2.14 14.91 4.86
CA LYS A 46 3.39 14.84 4.07
C LYS A 46 3.29 13.58 3.20
N TYR A 47 3.37 13.73 1.88
CA TYR A 47 3.06 12.65 0.93
C TYR A 47 3.96 11.45 1.21
N PHE A 48 3.37 10.27 1.39
CA PHE A 48 4.13 9.02 1.45
C PHE A 48 3.92 8.28 0.14
N VAL A 49 5.00 8.20 -0.62
CA VAL A 49 5.11 7.35 -1.79
C VAL A 49 6.20 6.35 -1.49
N PHE A 50 5.85 5.07 -1.54
CA PHE A 50 6.81 3.99 -1.43
C PHE A 50 6.94 3.29 -2.77
N LEU A 51 8.18 3.16 -3.23
CA LEU A 51 8.55 2.47 -4.46
C LEU A 51 9.56 1.40 -4.10
N ALA A 52 9.28 0.16 -4.48
CA ALA A 52 10.22 -0.93 -4.30
C ALA A 52 10.11 -1.93 -5.43
N ASN A 53 11.24 -2.58 -5.74
CA ASN A 53 11.29 -3.62 -6.74
C ASN A 53 10.49 -4.83 -6.27
N GLN A 54 9.70 -5.43 -7.16
CA GLN A 54 8.82 -6.56 -6.83
C GLN A 54 9.56 -7.77 -6.27
N THR A 55 10.82 -7.97 -6.63
CA THR A 55 11.64 -9.09 -6.15
C THR A 55 12.15 -8.91 -4.73
N ASP A 56 12.22 -7.66 -4.26
CA ASP A 56 12.95 -7.29 -3.04
C ASP A 56 12.00 -7.11 -1.84
N ILE A 57 10.69 -7.19 -2.08
CA ILE A 57 9.66 -7.06 -1.05
C ILE A 57 8.71 -8.25 -1.08
N PHE A 58 8.52 -8.87 0.08
CA PHE A 58 7.46 -9.83 0.31
C PHE A 58 6.19 -9.11 0.73
N PHE A 59 5.07 -9.66 0.28
CA PHE A 59 3.73 -9.17 0.60
C PHE A 59 3.03 -10.14 1.54
N MET A 60 2.67 -9.66 2.73
CA MET A 60 1.82 -10.36 3.67
C MET A 60 0.43 -9.71 3.70
N PRO A 61 -0.58 -10.36 3.08
CA PRO A 61 -1.92 -9.81 3.04
C PRO A 61 -2.60 -9.89 4.41
N GLY A 62 -3.30 -8.83 4.78
CA GLY A 62 -4.26 -8.87 5.87
C GLY A 62 -5.51 -9.68 5.54
N SER A 63 -6.29 -10.01 6.58
CA SER A 63 -7.60 -10.66 6.40
C SER A 63 -8.59 -9.76 5.66
N ASN A 64 -9.22 -10.31 4.63
CA ASN A 64 -10.30 -9.64 3.88
C ASN A 64 -11.68 -9.76 4.57
N HIS A 65 -11.78 -10.49 5.69
CA HIS A 65 -13.06 -10.71 6.38
C HIS A 65 -13.50 -9.52 7.25
N SER A 66 -12.67 -8.48 7.37
CA SER A 66 -12.97 -7.30 8.16
C SER A 66 -13.03 -6.05 7.29
N LYS A 67 -13.72 -5.01 7.77
CA LYS A 67 -13.70 -3.68 7.13
C LYS A 67 -12.30 -3.03 7.14
N VAL A 68 -11.32 -3.58 7.86
CA VAL A 68 -9.98 -3.01 7.96
C VAL A 68 -8.96 -4.06 7.53
N ARG A 69 -8.43 -3.89 6.33
CA ARG A 69 -7.36 -4.74 5.82
C ARG A 69 -6.01 -4.19 6.27
N VAL A 70 -5.23 -5.02 6.95
CA VAL A 70 -3.88 -4.66 7.44
C VAL A 70 -2.85 -5.46 6.69
N ASP A 71 -2.22 -4.82 5.71
CA ASP A 71 -1.21 -5.39 4.84
C ASP A 71 0.19 -5.05 5.35
N MET A 72 1.16 -5.95 5.16
CA MET A 72 2.56 -5.68 5.47
C MET A 72 3.48 -6.01 4.28
N TRP A 73 4.43 -5.13 4.04
CA TRP A 73 5.45 -5.24 3.00
C TRP A 73 6.83 -5.24 3.65
N CYS A 74 7.65 -6.26 3.36
CA CYS A 74 8.92 -6.46 4.06
C CYS A 74 9.92 -7.24 3.21
N GLY A 75 11.20 -6.85 3.22
CA GLY A 75 12.27 -7.61 2.56
C GLY A 75 12.75 -8.85 3.34
N MET A 76 12.20 -9.07 4.55
CA MET A 76 12.58 -10.13 5.49
C MET A 76 11.35 -10.79 6.09
N HIS A 77 11.51 -11.89 6.84
CA HIS A 77 10.38 -12.54 7.51
C HIS A 77 9.68 -11.61 8.52
N CYS A 78 8.43 -11.22 8.21
CA CYS A 78 7.67 -10.27 9.02
C CYS A 78 6.34 -10.80 9.58
N ALA A 79 6.14 -12.13 9.62
CA ALA A 79 4.91 -12.77 10.08
C ALA A 79 4.50 -12.34 11.50
N PHE A 80 5.46 -12.33 12.43
CA PHE A 80 5.20 -11.93 13.81
C PHE A 80 4.80 -10.45 13.92
N ALA A 81 5.52 -9.57 13.23
CA ALA A 81 5.20 -8.15 13.18
C ALA A 81 3.81 -7.92 12.55
N HIS A 82 3.48 -8.62 11.47
CA HIS A 82 2.18 -8.57 10.80
C HIS A 82 1.03 -8.91 11.77
N GLN A 83 1.18 -10.00 12.54
CA GLN A 83 0.19 -10.40 13.55
C GLN A 83 -0.02 -9.32 14.61
N ILE A 84 1.06 -8.70 15.10
CA ILE A 84 0.98 -7.62 16.10
C ILE A 84 0.27 -6.40 15.52
N VAL A 85 0.72 -5.88 14.37
CA VAL A 85 0.14 -4.65 13.80
C VAL A 85 -1.32 -4.87 13.39
N GLN A 86 -1.68 -6.07 12.94
CA GLN A 86 -3.08 -6.42 12.66
C GLN A 86 -3.93 -6.35 13.94
N ASN A 87 -3.50 -6.97 15.02
CA ASN A 87 -4.26 -6.98 16.28
C ASN A 87 -4.39 -5.57 16.87
N ILE A 88 -3.30 -4.79 16.91
CA ILE A 88 -3.32 -3.41 17.41
C ILE A 88 -4.23 -2.54 16.56
N THR A 89 -4.12 -2.62 15.23
CA THR A 89 -4.93 -1.80 14.32
C THR A 89 -6.42 -2.12 14.50
N LEU A 90 -6.80 -3.40 14.50
CA LEU A 90 -8.20 -3.80 14.70
C LEU A 90 -8.74 -3.31 16.05
N TYR A 91 -7.96 -3.48 17.13
CA TYR A 91 -8.33 -2.97 18.45
C TYR A 91 -8.58 -1.45 18.45
N LEU A 92 -7.67 -0.66 17.86
CA LEU A 92 -7.80 0.79 17.79
C LEU A 92 -9.00 1.23 16.95
N PHE A 93 -9.25 0.58 15.82
CA PHE A 93 -10.41 0.89 14.97
C PHE A 93 -11.74 0.60 15.66
N VAL A 94 -11.84 -0.49 16.43
CA VAL A 94 -13.00 -0.78 17.28
C VAL A 94 -13.15 0.30 18.35
N LYS A 95 -12.08 0.58 19.11
CA LYS A 95 -12.07 1.54 20.22
C LYS A 95 -12.46 2.95 19.78
N TRP A 96 -12.01 3.38 18.61
CA TRP A 96 -12.31 4.69 18.05
C TRP A 96 -13.55 4.72 17.15
N LYS A 97 -14.32 3.62 17.06
CA LYS A 97 -15.54 3.53 16.25
C LYS A 97 -15.33 3.88 14.77
N ARG A 98 -14.18 3.50 14.20
CA ARG A 98 -13.78 3.82 12.80
C ARG A 98 -14.18 2.74 11.78
N LEU A 99 -15.04 1.80 12.17
CA LEU A 99 -15.52 0.69 11.32
C LEU A 99 -16.75 1.05 10.47
N ASN A 100 -16.98 2.35 10.22
CA ASN A 100 -18.06 2.81 9.35
C ASN A 100 -17.75 2.58 7.86
N GLU A 101 -16.48 2.67 7.48
CA GLU A 101 -15.98 2.52 6.12
C GLU A 101 -14.96 1.37 6.00
N THR A 102 -14.59 1.04 4.77
CA THR A 102 -13.52 0.07 4.49
C THR A 102 -12.17 0.77 4.42
N TRP A 103 -11.19 0.25 5.14
CA TRP A 103 -9.84 0.81 5.23
C TRP A 103 -8.80 -0.20 4.75
N GLN A 104 -7.81 0.28 4.01
CA GLN A 104 -6.59 -0.46 3.72
C GLN A 104 -5.42 0.25 4.40
N ILE A 105 -4.78 -0.44 5.33
CA ILE A 105 -3.58 0.02 6.03
C ILE A 105 -2.40 -0.78 5.51
N ASN A 106 -1.40 -0.10 4.97
CA ASN A 106 -0.14 -0.72 4.53
C ASN A 106 0.95 -0.36 5.53
N HIS A 107 1.58 -1.37 6.12
CA HIS A 107 2.84 -1.23 6.85
C HIS A 107 3.99 -1.62 5.93
N VAL A 108 5.08 -0.86 5.97
CA VAL A 108 6.25 -1.11 5.14
C VAL A 108 7.48 -1.10 6.03
N ALA A 109 8.26 -2.17 5.99
CA ALA A 109 9.58 -2.24 6.62
C ALA A 109 10.62 -1.80 5.58
N ILE A 110 11.16 -0.60 5.75
CA ILE A 110 12.21 -0.02 4.90
C ILE A 110 13.55 -0.26 5.60
N PRO A 111 14.52 -0.94 4.97
CA PRO A 111 15.87 -1.06 5.51
C PRO A 111 16.49 0.33 5.72
N ASP A 112 17.15 0.52 6.86
CA ASP A 112 17.95 1.73 7.16
C ASP A 112 17.20 3.08 7.06
N PHE A 113 15.94 3.11 7.54
CA PHE A 113 15.06 4.29 7.52
C PHE A 113 15.12 5.15 8.79
#